data_AF-A0A379GDL1-F1
#
_entry.id   AF-A0A379GDL1-F1
#
_cell.length_a   1.000
_cell.length_b   1.000
_cell.length_c   1.000
_cell.angle_alpha   90.00
_cell.angle_beta   90.00
_cell.angle_gamma   90.00
#
_symmetry.space_group_name_H-M   'P 1'
#
loop_
_entity.id
_entity.type
_entity.pdbx_description
1 polymer ?
#
loop_
_entity_poly.entity_id
_entity_poly.type
_entity_poly.pdbx_seq_one_letter_code
_entity_poly.pdbx_strand_id
1 'polypeptide(L)'
;MLIFLIFAAAINGYSSNSLTSFDVSEAGLILNNSPDGADTQLSGHIDGNSNLSSGAAKEITLEVNAKKAITLNGPVEVAGTKARVIFI
;
A
#
# COMPACT_ATOMS: atom_id res chain seq x y z
N MET A 1 -1.00 -15.67 -1.08
CA MET A 1 -1.88 -14.72 -1.81
C MET A 1 -1.23 -13.36 -1.67
N LEU A 2 -0.84 -12.73 -2.78
CA LEU A 2 -0.29 -11.39 -2.77
C LEU A 2 -1.42 -10.43 -2.38
N ILE A 3 -1.22 -9.66 -1.31
CA ILE A 3 -2.22 -8.69 -0.87
C ILE A 3 -1.98 -7.42 -1.66
N PHE A 4 -3.00 -6.96 -2.39
CA PHE A 4 -3.04 -5.61 -2.95
C PHE A 4 -3.82 -4.75 -1.97
N LEU A 5 -3.14 -3.83 -1.31
CA LEU A 5 -3.86 -2.78 -0.59
C LEU A 5 -4.20 -1.68 -1.59
N ILE A 6 -5.47 -1.65 -2.00
CA ILE A 6 -6.06 -0.51 -2.72
C ILE A 6 -6.36 0.54 -1.65
N PHE A 7 -5.58 1.60 -1.62
CA PHE A 7 -5.69 2.61 -0.56
C PHE A 7 -6.81 3.60 -0.77
N ALA A 8 -7.23 4.23 0.33
CA ALA A 8 -8.09 5.40 0.31
C ALA A 8 -7.42 6.60 -0.40
N ALA A 9 -8.25 7.56 -0.83
CA ALA A 9 -7.83 8.75 -1.54
C ALA A 9 -6.68 9.50 -0.84
N ALA A 10 -5.70 9.96 -1.62
CA ALA A 10 -4.63 10.80 -1.11
C ALA A 10 -5.15 12.23 -0.91
N ILE A 11 -5.23 12.68 0.33
CA ILE A 11 -5.59 14.07 0.65
C ILE A 11 -4.29 14.83 0.91
N ASN A 12 -4.00 15.85 0.10
CA ASN A 12 -2.74 16.61 0.17
C ASN A 12 -1.47 15.74 0.10
N GLY A 13 -1.55 14.58 -0.54
CA GLY A 13 -0.43 13.63 -0.67
C GLY A 13 -0.23 12.69 0.53
N TYR A 14 -1.20 12.60 1.45
CA TYR A 14 -1.20 11.64 2.55
C TYR A 14 -2.32 10.62 2.35
N SER A 15 -2.01 9.33 2.49
CA SER A 15 -3.00 8.25 2.50
C SER A 15 -2.92 7.51 3.83
N SER A 16 -3.96 7.66 4.66
CA SER A 16 -4.05 7.01 5.98
C SER A 16 -5.07 5.88 5.93
N ASN A 17 -4.67 4.68 6.35
CA ASN A 17 -5.48 3.48 6.24
C ASN A 17 -5.54 2.78 7.60
N SER A 18 -6.75 2.74 8.18
CA SER A 18 -7.00 2.08 9.45
C SER A 18 -7.39 0.62 9.22
N LEU A 19 -6.65 -0.31 9.82
CA LEU A 19 -6.78 -1.74 9.67
C LEU A 19 -6.98 -2.38 11.05
N THR A 20 -7.76 -3.46 11.13
CA THR A 20 -7.95 -4.21 12.40
C THR A 20 -6.97 -5.36 12.58
N SER A 21 -6.25 -5.72 11.52
CA SER A 21 -5.17 -6.69 11.50
C SER A 21 -4.37 -6.48 10.22
N PHE A 22 -3.06 -6.75 10.27
CA PHE A 22 -2.19 -6.62 9.12
C PHE A 22 -0.91 -7.42 9.36
N ASP A 23 -0.55 -8.24 8.38
CA ASP A 23 0.68 -9.03 8.36
C ASP A 23 1.14 -9.11 6.90
N VAL A 24 2.44 -9.04 6.65
CA VAL A 24 3.04 -9.28 5.33
C VAL A 24 3.59 -10.69 5.30
N SER A 25 3.00 -11.53 4.45
CA SER A 25 3.48 -12.90 4.22
C SER A 25 4.78 -12.90 3.40
N GLU A 26 5.43 -14.06 3.28
CA GLU A 26 6.63 -14.24 2.45
C GLU A 26 6.43 -13.84 0.98
N ALA A 27 5.20 -13.95 0.47
CA ALA A 27 4.85 -13.49 -0.88
C ALA A 27 4.99 -11.97 -1.06
N GLY A 28 5.09 -11.22 0.04
CA GLY A 28 5.18 -9.77 0.05
C GLY A 28 3.84 -9.07 -0.04
N LEU A 29 3.92 -7.76 -0.23
CA LEU A 29 2.80 -6.83 -0.27
C LEU A 29 3.06 -5.77 -1.35
N ILE A 30 2.04 -5.48 -2.15
CA ILE A 30 2.05 -4.35 -3.07
C ILE A 30 1.14 -3.24 -2.54
N LEU A 31 1.71 -2.06 -2.44
CA LEU A 31 1.08 -0.78 -2.14
C LEU A 31 0.81 -0.06 -3.46
N ASN A 32 -0.43 -0.15 -3.97
CA ASN A 32 -0.77 0.44 -5.27
C ASN A 32 -0.93 1.97 -5.17
N ASN A 33 0.16 2.68 -5.43
CA ASN A 33 0.25 4.14 -5.45
C ASN A 33 0.31 4.70 -6.89
N SER A 34 -0.29 3.99 -7.85
CA SER A 34 -0.37 4.43 -9.24
C SER A 34 -1.81 4.74 -9.64
N PRO A 35 -2.15 5.97 -10.07
CA PRO A 35 -3.46 6.28 -10.64
C PRO A 35 -3.73 5.55 -11.96
N ASP A 36 -2.68 5.32 -12.76
CA ASP A 36 -2.79 4.84 -14.16
C ASP A 36 -2.33 3.38 -14.34
N GLY A 37 -1.94 2.71 -13.25
CA GLY A 37 -1.35 1.37 -13.27
C GLY A 37 0.17 1.38 -13.29
N ALA A 38 0.81 0.25 -13.02
CA ALA A 38 2.25 0.15 -12.92
C ALA A 38 2.75 -1.28 -13.10
N ASP A 39 3.98 -1.42 -13.58
CA ASP A 39 4.69 -2.69 -13.50
C ASP A 39 5.32 -2.86 -12.12
N THR A 40 5.12 -4.03 -11.53
CA THR A 40 5.60 -4.39 -10.20
C THR A 40 6.59 -5.55 -10.26
N GLN A 41 7.52 -5.58 -9.31
CA GLN A 41 8.47 -6.68 -9.18
C GLN A 41 7.80 -7.94 -8.63
N LEU A 42 6.79 -7.79 -7.76
CA LEU A 42 6.14 -8.92 -7.11
C LEU A 42 5.02 -9.58 -7.93
N SER A 43 4.37 -8.87 -8.87
CA SER A 43 3.22 -9.42 -9.62
C SER A 43 3.17 -9.11 -11.11
N GLY A 44 4.17 -8.42 -11.67
CA GLY A 44 4.08 -7.88 -13.02
C GLY A 44 3.14 -6.67 -13.08
N HIS A 45 2.43 -6.50 -14.20
CA HIS A 45 1.56 -5.34 -14.41
C HIS A 45 0.33 -5.36 -13.48
N ILE A 46 -0.01 -4.19 -12.93
CA ILE A 46 -1.22 -3.97 -12.13
C ILE A 46 -2.01 -2.77 -12.67
N ASP A 47 -3.33 -2.84 -12.57
CA ASP A 47 -4.22 -1.75 -12.93
C ASP A 47 -4.09 -0.54 -11.98
N GLY A 48 -4.55 0.62 -12.44
CA GLY A 48 -4.57 1.86 -11.67
C GLY A 48 -5.48 1.81 -10.45
N ASN A 49 -5.06 2.54 -9.41
CA ASN A 49 -5.83 2.76 -8.20
C ASN A 49 -6.75 3.97 -8.38
N SER A 50 -8.02 3.71 -8.68
CA SER A 50 -9.06 4.73 -8.89
C SER A 50 -9.35 5.62 -7.68
N ASN A 51 -8.93 5.22 -6.47
CA ASN A 51 -9.06 6.06 -5.29
C ASN A 51 -8.08 7.25 -5.30
N LEU A 52 -7.01 7.20 -6.11
CA LEU A 52 -6.00 8.26 -6.23
C LEU A 52 -6.37 9.32 -7.27
N SER A 53 -7.65 9.69 -7.36
CA SER A 53 -8.15 10.69 -8.31
C SER A 53 -7.55 12.10 -8.10
N SER A 54 -7.05 12.38 -6.90
CA SER A 54 -6.30 13.58 -6.52
C SER A 54 -4.78 13.46 -6.74
N GLY A 55 -4.32 12.35 -7.30
CA GLY A 55 -2.91 12.02 -7.51
C GLY A 55 -2.35 11.05 -6.48
N ALA A 56 -1.12 10.60 -6.72
CA ALA A 56 -0.44 9.64 -5.88
C ALA A 56 -0.07 10.21 -4.49
N ALA A 57 -0.02 9.34 -3.48
CA ALA A 57 0.42 9.69 -2.15
C ALA A 57 1.95 9.89 -2.12
N LYS A 58 2.41 10.84 -1.31
CA LYS A 58 3.81 11.03 -0.93
C LYS A 58 4.14 10.27 0.35
N GLU A 59 3.13 10.02 1.17
CA GLU A 59 3.21 9.27 2.42
C GLU A 59 1.98 8.37 2.57
N ILE A 60 2.24 7.11 2.92
CA ILE A 60 1.23 6.09 3.15
C ILE A 60 1.39 5.62 4.60
N THR A 61 0.35 5.81 5.39
CA THR A 61 0.28 5.39 6.78
C THR A 61 -0.68 4.22 6.91
N LEU A 62 -0.20 3.14 7.50
CA LEU A 62 -0.97 1.93 7.83
C LEU A 62 -1.09 1.85 9.34
N GLU A 63 -2.28 2.17 9.84
CA GLU A 63 -2.57 2.19 11.27
C GLU A 63 -3.33 0.92 11.66
N VAL A 64 -2.68 0.04 12.41
CA VAL A 64 -3.19 -1.28 12.73
C VAL A 64 -3.70 -1.29 14.16
N ASN A 65 -5.02 -1.19 14.29
CA ASN A 65 -5.76 -1.24 15.55
C ASN A 65 -5.93 -2.70 16.04
N ALA A 66 -4.81 -3.38 16.31
CA ALA A 66 -4.77 -4.77 16.76
C ALA A 66 -4.01 -4.93 18.08
N LYS A 67 -4.39 -5.94 18.87
CA LYS A 67 -3.62 -6.34 20.07
C LYS A 67 -2.35 -7.13 19.75
N LYS A 68 -2.26 -7.67 18.53
CA LYS A 68 -1.13 -8.46 18.04
C LYS A 68 -0.20 -7.54 17.25
N ALA A 69 1.11 -7.71 17.43
CA ALA A 69 2.12 -7.06 16.61
C ALA A 69 2.01 -7.46 15.13
N ILE A 70 2.33 -6.51 14.25
CA ILE A 70 2.49 -6.73 12.81
C ILE A 70 3.73 -7.60 12.57
N THR A 71 3.61 -8.59 11.69
CA THR A 71 4.75 -9.35 11.17
C THR A 71 5.03 -8.98 9.72
N LEU A 72 6.31 -8.79 9.40
CA LEU A 72 6.79 -8.47 8.05
C LEU A 72 7.73 -9.58 7.57
N ASN A 73 7.16 -10.66 7.03
CA ASN A 73 7.91 -11.85 6.61
C ASN A 73 8.36 -11.78 5.14
N GLY A 74 7.93 -10.76 4.39
CA GLY A 74 8.25 -10.58 2.98
C GLY A 74 8.40 -9.11 2.60
N PRO A 75 8.72 -8.83 1.33
CA PRO A 75 8.97 -7.47 0.85
C PRO A 75 7.69 -6.63 0.82
N VAL A 76 7.87 -5.31 0.96
CA VAL A 76 6.83 -4.32 0.72
C VAL A 76 7.25 -3.47 -0.48
N GLU A 77 6.43 -3.48 -1.52
CA GLU A 77 6.65 -2.74 -2.76
C GLU A 77 5.64 -1.58 -2.87
N VAL A 78 6.10 -0.40 -3.28
CA VAL A 78 5.24 0.72 -3.67
C VAL A 78 5.17 0.77 -5.19
N ALA A 79 4.03 0.40 -5.75
CA ALA A 79 3.81 0.43 -7.20
C ALA A 79 3.49 1.85 -7.67
N GLY A 80 4.07 2.25 -8.80
CA GLY A 80 3.90 3.59 -9.35
C GLY A 80 4.78 4.64 -8.66
N THR A 81 4.16 5.72 -8.19
CA THR A 81 4.92 6.85 -7.62
C THR A 81 5.50 6.46 -6.25
N LYS A 82 6.78 6.74 -6.03
CA LYS A 82 7.44 6.47 -4.74
C LYS A 82 6.80 7.27 -3.59
N ALA A 83 6.57 6.60 -2.48
CA ALA A 83 6.07 7.19 -1.24
C ALA A 83 6.90 6.75 -0.02
N ARG A 84 6.86 7.54 1.06
CA ARG A 84 7.24 7.05 2.39
C ARG A 84 6.14 6.13 2.92
N VAL A 85 6.51 5.07 3.62
CA VAL A 85 5.56 4.12 4.21
C VAL A 85 5.80 4.07 5.71
N ILE A 86 4.73 4.23 6.49
CA ILE A 86 4.75 4.21 7.95
C ILE A 86 3.75 3.15 8.42
N PHE A 87 4.20 2.25 9.28
CA PHE A 87 3.34 1.28 9.97
C PHE A 87 3.21 1.71 11.42
N ILE A 88 1.97 1.85 11.91
CA ILE A 88 1.63 2.28 13.27
C ILE A 88 0.79 1.20 13.93
#